data_AF-A0A1N7JKT3-F1
#
_entry.id   AF-A0A1N7JKT3-F1
#
_cell.length_a   1.000
_cell.length_b   1.000
_cell.length_c   1.000
_cell.angle_alpha   90.00
_cell.angle_beta   90.00
_cell.angle_gamma   90.00
#
_symmetry.space_group_name_H-M   'P 1'
#
loop_
_entity.id
_entity.type
_entity.pdbx_description
1 polymer ?
#
loop_
_entity_poly.entity_id
_entity_poly.type
_entity_poly.pdbx_seq_one_letter_code
_entity_poly.pdbx_strand_id
1 'polypeptide(L)'
;MSNGGPWGGGNDEDPRDGRRNDGPRRPGEAPPIPEIEEIMKKGSEQLRVLMGGRGGPSGPGGGGRRGGKGAAPAGGGFSRGGVALGLLALVAGWVYLSLYTVRTEERSVELMFGRFVGVGEPGLNFAPWPVVRAELVQLSAERTIDIGTGRMGAQDSGLMLTRDQNIVDIEFQVVWNVADPAKFLFNLADPEGTIRAVAESAMRDIIARSELAPILNRDRGTIGQELKEAVQNTLDSYDAGISVIRINFDRADPPREVIDSFREVQAAQQERDRLEKEADAYANRVLAGARGDAAQLVENAEAYRARVVNEAEGEASRFKAVYDEYVKAPEVTRRRMYLETMEKVLGDVNKVILDDVTGETGGVVPYLPLDQLRPTGTAQKAGGN
;
A
#
# COMPACT_ATOMS: atom_id res chain seq x y z
N MET A 1 43.19 -20.79 -1.62
CA MET A 1 43.04 -20.80 -0.16
C MET A 1 41.69 -20.16 0.12
N SER A 2 40.61 -20.96 0.12
CA SER A 2 40.10 -21.66 1.31
C SER A 2 39.71 -20.66 2.38
N ASN A 3 38.43 -20.51 2.70
CA ASN A 3 37.80 -21.32 3.74
C ASN A 3 36.34 -20.88 3.93
N GLY A 4 35.42 -21.81 3.74
CA GLY A 4 34.08 -21.71 4.30
C GLY A 4 34.08 -22.13 5.76
N GLY A 5 33.00 -21.79 6.46
CA GLY A 5 32.60 -22.41 7.71
C GLY A 5 31.16 -22.00 8.03
N PRO A 6 30.57 -22.52 9.11
CA PRO A 6 30.78 -23.83 9.73
C PRO A 6 29.42 -24.55 9.92
N TRP A 7 29.41 -25.66 10.66
CA TRP A 7 28.28 -26.56 11.00
C TRP A 7 27.98 -27.59 9.88
N GLY A 8 28.55 -28.81 9.85
CA GLY A 8 29.10 -29.67 10.92
C GLY A 8 27.95 -30.33 11.70
N GLY A 9 27.79 -31.64 11.86
CA GLY A 9 28.49 -32.89 11.51
C GLY A 9 27.44 -34.02 11.68
N GLY A 10 27.67 -35.32 11.60
CA GLY A 10 28.82 -36.21 11.32
C GLY A 10 28.23 -37.55 10.82
N ASN A 11 29.02 -38.35 10.09
CA ASN A 11 29.64 -39.61 10.56
C ASN A 11 28.59 -40.73 10.79
N ASP A 12 28.63 -41.93 10.18
CA ASP A 12 29.78 -42.84 10.02
C ASP A 12 29.58 -43.86 8.87
N GLU A 13 30.72 -44.20 8.27
CA GLU A 13 31.20 -45.53 7.83
C GLU A 13 30.39 -46.44 6.85
N ASP A 14 31.01 -46.54 5.66
CA ASP A 14 31.03 -47.62 4.65
C ASP A 14 31.43 -49.01 5.23
N PRO A 15 31.52 -50.12 4.44
CA PRO A 15 31.08 -50.34 3.06
C PRO A 15 30.37 -51.70 2.85
N ARG A 16 29.70 -51.87 1.71
CA ARG A 16 29.80 -53.11 0.89
C ARG A 16 29.08 -53.03 -0.46
N ASP A 17 29.87 -53.44 -1.45
CA ASP A 17 29.52 -54.18 -2.66
C ASP A 17 28.61 -53.55 -3.72
N GLY A 18 29.13 -53.58 -4.96
CA GLY A 18 28.30 -53.72 -6.15
C GLY A 18 28.58 -52.71 -7.26
N ARG A 19 29.75 -52.77 -7.89
CA ARG A 19 29.96 -52.18 -9.22
C ARG A 19 28.98 -52.77 -10.23
N ARG A 20 28.27 -51.92 -10.97
CA ARG A 20 27.76 -52.16 -12.33
C ARG A 20 27.26 -50.84 -12.91
N ASN A 21 27.46 -50.61 -14.22
CA ASN A 21 26.37 -50.01 -14.99
C ASN A 21 26.67 -48.86 -15.96
N ASP A 22 27.49 -49.09 -16.99
CA ASP A 22 27.26 -48.74 -18.41
C ASP A 22 26.87 -47.33 -18.88
N GLY A 23 27.69 -46.89 -19.85
CA GLY A 23 27.32 -45.94 -20.89
C GLY A 23 26.38 -46.53 -21.96
N PRO A 24 26.14 -45.78 -23.06
CA PRO A 24 24.84 -45.74 -23.72
C PRO A 24 24.69 -46.75 -24.87
N ARG A 25 23.49 -47.30 -25.02
CA ARG A 25 23.04 -47.97 -26.26
C ARG A 25 21.55 -47.69 -26.54
N ARG A 26 21.27 -47.25 -27.77
CA ARG A 26 19.97 -47.45 -28.48
C ARG A 26 19.68 -48.96 -28.55
N PRO A 27 18.43 -49.44 -28.44
CA PRO A 27 17.49 -49.44 -29.58
C PRO A 27 15.97 -49.54 -29.23
N GLY A 28 15.14 -49.42 -30.27
CA GLY A 28 14.04 -50.38 -30.47
C GLY A 28 12.63 -50.02 -29.96
N GLU A 29 11.67 -50.30 -30.83
CA GLU A 29 10.23 -50.54 -30.65
C GLU A 29 9.52 -50.06 -29.37
N ALA A 30 8.48 -49.26 -29.59
CA ALA A 30 7.37 -49.12 -28.67
C ALA A 30 6.67 -50.48 -28.42
N PRO A 31 6.42 -50.88 -27.16
CA PRO A 31 5.56 -52.02 -26.88
C PRO A 31 4.08 -51.65 -27.10
N PRO A 32 3.27 -52.50 -27.75
CA PRO A 32 1.83 -52.29 -27.90
C PRO A 32 1.11 -52.54 -26.57
N ILE A 33 0.20 -51.62 -26.26
CA ILE A 33 -0.72 -51.65 -25.12
C ILE A 33 -1.77 -52.75 -25.39
N PRO A 34 -1.87 -53.83 -24.60
CA PRO A 34 -3.08 -54.62 -24.54
C PRO A 34 -4.10 -53.94 -23.59
N GLU A 35 -5.37 -54.35 -23.63
CA GLU A 35 -6.44 -53.97 -22.65
C GLU A 35 -7.53 -52.96 -23.10
N ILE A 36 -7.90 -52.94 -24.39
CA ILE A 36 -9.21 -52.39 -24.79
C ILE A 36 -10.14 -53.49 -25.35
N GLU A 37 -9.58 -54.51 -26.01
CA GLU A 37 -10.35 -55.63 -26.57
C GLU A 37 -10.97 -56.55 -25.50
N GLU A 38 -10.31 -56.74 -24.35
CA GLU A 38 -10.80 -57.65 -23.31
C GLU A 38 -11.96 -57.06 -22.49
N ILE A 39 -12.01 -55.73 -22.38
CA ILE A 39 -13.08 -54.99 -21.70
C ILE A 39 -14.32 -54.93 -22.59
N MET A 40 -14.14 -54.79 -23.90
CA MET A 40 -15.24 -54.75 -24.88
C MET A 40 -15.92 -56.12 -25.04
N LYS A 41 -15.16 -57.22 -24.92
CA LYS A 41 -15.68 -58.59 -25.02
C LYS A 41 -16.58 -58.96 -23.83
N LYS A 42 -16.18 -58.58 -22.60
CA LYS A 42 -16.97 -58.84 -21.38
C LYS A 42 -18.28 -58.05 -21.30
N GLY A 43 -18.34 -56.85 -21.89
CA GLY A 43 -19.59 -56.06 -21.98
C GLY A 43 -20.62 -56.66 -22.94
N SER A 44 -20.16 -57.25 -24.04
CA SER A 44 -21.03 -57.86 -25.06
C SER A 44 -21.62 -59.23 -24.65
N GLU A 45 -20.97 -59.94 -23.73
CA GLU A 45 -21.43 -61.24 -23.23
C GLU A 45 -22.52 -61.12 -22.16
N GLN A 46 -22.54 -60.04 -21.37
CA GLN A 46 -23.64 -59.78 -20.42
C GLN A 46 -24.91 -59.25 -21.10
N LEU A 47 -24.78 -58.51 -22.20
CA LEU A 47 -25.91 -58.04 -22.99
C LEU A 47 -26.56 -59.15 -23.84
N ARG A 48 -25.81 -60.20 -24.20
CA ARG A 48 -26.33 -61.34 -24.97
C ARG A 48 -27.12 -62.34 -24.12
N VAL A 49 -26.91 -62.39 -22.81
CA VAL A 49 -27.68 -63.26 -21.90
C VAL A 49 -29.05 -62.65 -21.56
N LEU A 50 -29.22 -61.34 -21.72
CA LEU A 50 -30.49 -60.65 -21.46
C LEU A 50 -31.42 -60.53 -22.68
N MET A 51 -30.92 -60.76 -23.91
CA MET A 51 -31.65 -60.42 -25.15
C MET A 51 -31.71 -61.60 -26.15
N GLY A 52 -32.63 -62.53 -25.92
CA GLY A 52 -33.17 -63.46 -26.94
C GLY A 52 -32.27 -64.66 -27.31
N GLY A 53 -32.76 -65.88 -27.54
CA GLY A 53 -34.09 -66.30 -27.95
C GLY A 53 -34.02 -67.15 -29.22
N ARG A 54 -33.80 -68.46 -29.05
CA ARG A 54 -34.29 -69.63 -29.84
C ARG A 54 -34.27 -69.61 -31.38
N GLY A 55 -33.60 -70.62 -31.96
CA GLY A 55 -34.04 -71.30 -33.19
C GLY A 55 -32.93 -71.67 -34.19
N GLY A 56 -32.74 -72.96 -34.46
CA GLY A 56 -32.05 -73.48 -35.66
C GLY A 56 -33.03 -74.30 -36.52
N PRO A 57 -32.72 -74.58 -37.81
CA PRO A 57 -32.43 -75.96 -38.24
C PRO A 57 -31.35 -76.03 -39.35
N SER A 58 -30.50 -77.06 -39.50
CA SER A 58 -30.81 -78.43 -39.93
C SER A 58 -29.57 -79.34 -39.78
N GLY A 59 -29.77 -80.63 -39.48
CA GLY A 59 -28.73 -81.64 -39.16
C GLY A 59 -28.12 -82.37 -40.38
N PRO A 60 -27.63 -83.64 -40.27
CA PRO A 60 -28.02 -84.67 -39.28
C PRO A 60 -26.87 -85.42 -38.56
N GLY A 61 -27.15 -85.90 -37.35
CA GLY A 61 -26.31 -86.90 -36.70
C GLY A 61 -26.73 -87.24 -35.26
N GLY A 62 -27.55 -88.29 -35.11
CA GLY A 62 -27.43 -89.24 -33.99
C GLY A 62 -28.05 -88.93 -32.63
N GLY A 63 -29.22 -89.53 -32.38
CA GLY A 63 -29.48 -90.36 -31.19
C GLY A 63 -29.85 -89.69 -29.85
N GLY A 64 -31.02 -90.06 -29.31
CA GLY A 64 -31.25 -90.06 -27.86
C GLY A 64 -32.56 -89.45 -27.37
N ARG A 65 -33.55 -90.31 -27.10
CA ARG A 65 -34.82 -90.01 -26.42
C ARG A 65 -34.61 -89.45 -25.01
N ARG A 66 -35.39 -88.44 -24.58
CA ARG A 66 -36.38 -88.51 -23.46
C ARG A 66 -37.14 -87.18 -23.32
N GLY A 67 -38.47 -87.28 -23.19
CA GLY A 67 -39.39 -86.16 -23.27
C GLY A 67 -39.52 -85.28 -22.01
N GLY A 68 -40.19 -84.15 -22.20
CA GLY A 68 -40.55 -83.21 -21.15
C GLY A 68 -41.22 -81.95 -21.70
N LYS A 69 -42.55 -82.04 -21.90
CA LYS A 69 -43.56 -80.98 -21.93
C LYS A 69 -43.09 -79.51 -22.10
N GLY A 70 -43.46 -78.94 -23.25
CA GLY A 70 -44.27 -77.72 -23.33
C GLY A 70 -43.77 -76.46 -22.64
N ALA A 71 -43.18 -75.55 -23.41
CA ALA A 71 -43.54 -74.13 -23.38
C ALA A 71 -43.08 -73.49 -24.70
N ALA A 72 -44.04 -72.93 -25.43
CA ALA A 72 -43.76 -71.96 -26.47
C ALA A 72 -42.91 -70.81 -25.88
N PRO A 73 -41.97 -70.21 -26.62
CA PRO A 73 -41.59 -68.84 -26.30
C PRO A 73 -42.81 -68.04 -26.71
N ALA A 74 -43.62 -67.66 -25.72
CA ALA A 74 -44.42 -66.47 -25.88
C ALA A 74 -43.49 -65.40 -26.44
N GLY A 75 -43.83 -64.87 -27.61
CA GLY A 75 -43.12 -63.75 -28.20
C GLY A 75 -42.91 -62.70 -27.11
N GLY A 76 -41.73 -62.08 -27.11
CA GLY A 76 -41.46 -60.86 -26.36
C GLY A 76 -42.33 -59.72 -26.89
N GLY A 77 -43.65 -59.88 -26.79
CA GLY A 77 -44.57 -58.77 -26.75
C GLY A 77 -44.22 -58.07 -25.46
N PHE A 78 -43.76 -56.83 -25.58
CA PHE A 78 -43.63 -55.94 -24.45
C PHE A 78 -44.92 -56.08 -23.62
N SER A 79 -44.83 -56.68 -22.42
CA SER A 79 -45.97 -56.65 -21.52
C SER A 79 -46.28 -55.17 -21.31
N ARG A 80 -47.55 -54.79 -21.22
CA ARG A 80 -47.93 -53.40 -20.96
C ARG A 80 -47.16 -52.83 -19.74
N GLY A 81 -46.78 -53.69 -18.79
CA GLY A 81 -45.88 -53.37 -17.67
C GLY A 81 -44.42 -53.14 -18.03
N GLY A 82 -43.83 -53.87 -18.97
CA GLY A 82 -42.46 -53.65 -19.45
C GLY A 82 -42.30 -52.36 -20.27
N VAL A 83 -43.29 -52.02 -21.11
CA VAL A 83 -43.34 -50.70 -21.77
C VAL A 83 -43.47 -49.60 -20.72
N ALA A 84 -44.38 -49.76 -19.75
CA ALA A 84 -44.59 -48.77 -18.71
C ALA A 84 -43.33 -48.52 -17.87
N LEU A 85 -42.61 -49.58 -17.47
CA LEU A 85 -41.35 -49.48 -16.73
C LEU A 85 -40.24 -48.83 -17.56
N GLY A 86 -40.12 -49.19 -18.85
CA GLY A 86 -39.14 -48.57 -19.75
C GLY A 86 -39.41 -47.07 -19.96
N LEU A 87 -40.67 -46.69 -20.12
CA LEU A 87 -41.09 -45.29 -20.28
C LEU A 87 -40.88 -44.50 -18.99
N LEU A 88 -41.16 -45.10 -17.84
CA LEU A 88 -40.92 -44.50 -16.53
C LEU A 88 -39.41 -44.28 -16.26
N ALA A 89 -38.56 -45.25 -16.62
CA ALA A 89 -37.11 -45.10 -16.56
C ALA A 89 -36.59 -43.99 -17.49
N LEU A 90 -37.16 -43.87 -18.70
CA LEU A 90 -36.84 -42.80 -19.64
C LEU A 90 -37.21 -41.42 -19.11
N VAL A 91 -38.41 -41.29 -18.53
CA VAL A 91 -38.87 -40.04 -17.91
C VAL A 91 -38.02 -39.70 -16.68
N ALA A 92 -37.71 -40.68 -15.84
CA ALA A 92 -36.85 -40.46 -14.67
C ALA A 92 -35.43 -40.03 -15.08
N GLY A 93 -34.86 -40.67 -16.10
CA GLY A 93 -33.58 -40.26 -16.68
C GLY A 93 -33.64 -38.84 -17.28
N TRP A 94 -34.73 -38.50 -17.98
CA TRP A 94 -34.94 -37.17 -18.53
C TRP A 94 -35.05 -36.08 -17.46
N VAL A 95 -35.80 -36.34 -16.37
CA VAL A 95 -35.89 -35.41 -15.23
C VAL A 95 -34.53 -35.24 -14.57
N TYR A 96 -33.79 -36.33 -14.36
CA TYR A 96 -32.45 -36.27 -13.78
C TYR A 96 -31.48 -35.44 -14.63
N LEU A 97 -31.51 -35.61 -15.95
CA LEU A 97 -30.72 -34.83 -16.90
C LEU A 97 -31.14 -33.35 -16.98
N SER A 98 -32.39 -33.04 -16.61
CA SER A 98 -32.94 -31.69 -16.64
C SER A 98 -32.71 -30.92 -15.33
N LEU A 99 -32.24 -31.60 -14.28
CA LEU A 99 -31.88 -30.97 -13.01
C LEU A 99 -30.44 -30.47 -13.07
N TYR A 100 -30.22 -29.24 -12.62
CA TYR A 100 -28.90 -28.64 -12.54
C TYR A 100 -28.79 -27.79 -11.27
N THR A 101 -27.57 -27.60 -10.78
CA THR A 101 -27.31 -26.82 -9.57
C THR A 101 -26.62 -25.52 -9.92
N VAL A 102 -27.10 -24.43 -9.34
CA VAL A 102 -26.54 -23.07 -9.49
C VAL A 102 -25.86 -22.70 -8.18
N ARG A 103 -24.61 -22.24 -8.28
CA ARG A 103 -23.84 -21.82 -7.11
C ARG A 103 -24.32 -20.46 -6.58
N THR A 104 -23.95 -20.12 -5.36
CA THR A 104 -24.33 -18.84 -4.74
C THR A 104 -23.75 -17.61 -5.44
N GLU A 105 -22.61 -17.77 -6.10
CA GLU A 105 -21.91 -16.76 -6.89
C GLU A 105 -22.40 -16.64 -8.34
N GLU A 106 -23.29 -17.54 -8.76
CA GLU A 106 -23.81 -17.65 -10.12
C GLU A 106 -25.32 -17.40 -10.16
N ARG A 107 -25.80 -16.91 -11.30
CA ARG A 107 -27.21 -16.92 -11.66
C ARG A 107 -27.39 -17.67 -12.96
N SER A 108 -28.47 -18.42 -13.04
CA SER A 108 -28.85 -19.09 -14.28
C SER A 108 -29.77 -18.18 -15.08
N VAL A 109 -29.46 -17.96 -16.35
CA VAL A 109 -30.36 -17.33 -17.31
C VAL A 109 -31.01 -18.43 -18.14
N GLU A 110 -32.32 -18.59 -18.00
CA GLU A 110 -33.08 -19.64 -18.65
C GLU A 110 -33.65 -19.17 -20.00
N LEU A 111 -33.29 -19.92 -21.03
CA LEU A 111 -33.61 -19.65 -22.43
C LEU A 111 -34.50 -20.75 -22.98
N MET A 112 -35.73 -20.43 -23.38
CA MET A 112 -36.61 -21.36 -24.09
C MET A 112 -36.55 -21.09 -25.58
N PHE A 113 -36.02 -22.04 -26.36
CA PHE A 113 -35.78 -21.88 -27.80
C PHE A 113 -35.01 -20.58 -28.17
N GLY A 114 -34.11 -20.12 -27.28
CA GLY A 114 -33.33 -18.89 -27.47
C GLY A 114 -34.04 -17.60 -27.04
N ARG A 115 -35.28 -17.66 -26.55
CA ARG A 115 -35.95 -16.50 -25.92
C ARG A 115 -35.73 -16.54 -24.41
N PHE A 116 -35.42 -15.38 -23.82
CA PHE A 116 -35.33 -15.20 -22.37
C PHE A 116 -36.68 -15.49 -21.69
N VAL A 117 -36.67 -16.39 -20.70
CA VAL A 117 -37.84 -16.76 -19.88
C VAL A 117 -37.72 -16.23 -18.46
N GLY A 118 -36.55 -16.35 -17.86
CA GLY A 118 -36.34 -15.91 -16.48
C GLY A 118 -34.92 -16.13 -15.97
N VAL A 119 -34.69 -15.68 -14.75
CA VAL A 119 -33.42 -15.86 -14.02
C VAL A 119 -33.65 -16.82 -12.87
N GLY A 120 -32.89 -17.91 -12.82
CA GLY A 120 -32.90 -18.90 -11.75
C GLY A 120 -32.19 -18.40 -10.49
N GLU A 121 -32.68 -18.83 -9.33
CA GLU A 121 -32.08 -18.54 -8.03
C GLU A 121 -30.97 -19.56 -7.69
N PRO A 122 -30.03 -19.23 -6.79
CA PRO A 122 -29.02 -20.19 -6.34
C PRO A 122 -29.68 -21.45 -5.74
N GLY A 123 -29.16 -22.62 -6.08
CA GLY A 123 -29.70 -23.91 -5.63
C GLY A 123 -30.06 -24.86 -6.78
N LEU A 124 -30.96 -25.80 -6.50
CA LEU A 124 -31.41 -26.79 -7.49
C LEU A 124 -32.45 -26.17 -8.41
N ASN A 125 -32.14 -26.12 -9.71
CA ASN A 125 -33.03 -25.63 -10.75
C ASN A 125 -33.37 -26.73 -11.75
N PHE A 126 -34.44 -26.53 -12.51
CA PHE A 126 -34.98 -27.50 -13.46
C PHE A 126 -35.14 -26.86 -14.84
N ALA A 127 -34.26 -27.24 -15.77
CA ALA A 127 -34.30 -26.81 -17.16
C ALA A 127 -34.58 -28.03 -18.05
N PRO A 128 -35.82 -28.19 -18.56
CA PRO A 128 -36.17 -29.34 -19.39
C PRO A 128 -35.45 -29.30 -20.75
N TRP A 129 -34.42 -30.12 -20.90
CA TRP A 129 -33.70 -30.28 -22.16
C TRP A 129 -34.55 -31.08 -23.16
N PRO A 130 -34.61 -30.76 -24.47
CA PRO A 130 -33.81 -29.78 -25.22
C PRO A 130 -34.49 -28.40 -25.38
N VAL A 131 -35.61 -28.18 -24.70
CA VAL A 131 -36.47 -27.01 -24.90
C VAL A 131 -35.92 -25.77 -24.20
N VAL A 132 -35.40 -25.97 -22.98
CA VAL A 132 -34.81 -24.91 -22.15
C VAL A 132 -33.31 -25.15 -22.02
N ARG A 133 -32.52 -24.08 -22.21
CA ARG A 133 -31.08 -24.03 -21.94
C ARG A 133 -30.84 -23.08 -20.77
N ALA A 134 -29.94 -23.46 -19.87
CA ALA A 134 -29.50 -22.65 -18.76
C ALA A 134 -28.08 -22.15 -19.03
N GLU A 135 -27.88 -20.82 -18.97
CA GLU A 135 -26.57 -20.19 -19.07
C GLU A 135 -26.17 -19.62 -17.71
N LEU A 136 -25.00 -20.02 -17.20
CA LEU A 136 -24.54 -19.66 -15.87
C LEU A 136 -23.63 -18.44 -15.96
N VAL A 137 -24.02 -17.34 -15.31
CA VAL A 137 -23.23 -16.10 -15.24
C VAL A 137 -22.83 -15.85 -13.80
N GLN A 138 -21.54 -15.58 -13.58
CA GLN A 138 -21.00 -15.18 -12.27
C GLN A 138 -21.26 -13.69 -12.02
N LEU A 139 -21.96 -13.37 -10.92
CA LEU A 139 -22.29 -11.98 -10.53
C LEU A 139 -21.31 -11.42 -9.50
N SER A 140 -20.85 -12.27 -8.58
CA SER A 140 -20.00 -11.83 -7.46
C SER A 140 -18.50 -11.79 -7.79
N ALA A 141 -18.10 -12.23 -8.99
CA ALA A 141 -16.71 -12.20 -9.42
C ALA A 141 -16.32 -10.79 -9.89
N GLU A 142 -15.36 -10.17 -9.22
CA GLU A 142 -14.72 -8.94 -9.71
C GLU A 142 -13.90 -9.29 -10.96
N ARG A 143 -14.24 -8.66 -12.09
CA ARG A 143 -13.47 -8.74 -13.33
C ARG A 143 -12.71 -7.44 -13.52
N THR A 144 -11.53 -7.56 -14.14
CA THR A 144 -10.63 -6.45 -14.37
C THR A 144 -10.36 -6.31 -15.86
N ILE A 145 -10.37 -5.07 -16.35
CA ILE A 145 -9.99 -4.73 -17.71
C ILE A 145 -8.87 -3.69 -17.62
N ASP A 146 -7.68 -4.10 -18.05
CA ASP A 146 -6.52 -3.20 -18.16
C ASP A 146 -6.57 -2.45 -19.50
N ILE A 147 -6.36 -1.13 -19.45
CA ILE A 147 -6.44 -0.22 -20.59
C ILE A 147 -5.17 0.63 -20.63
N GLY A 148 -4.61 0.82 -21.83
CA GLY A 148 -3.42 1.67 -22.04
C GLY A 148 -2.09 0.96 -21.80
N THR A 149 -2.11 -0.36 -21.59
CA THR A 149 -0.89 -1.14 -21.29
C THR A 149 -0.01 -1.45 -22.51
N GLY A 150 -0.50 -1.16 -23.72
CA GLY A 150 0.17 -1.51 -24.98
C GLY A 150 0.24 -3.01 -25.28
N ARG A 151 -0.33 -3.87 -24.43
CA ARG A 151 -0.24 -5.34 -24.56
C ARG A 151 -1.06 -5.88 -25.74
N MET A 152 -2.12 -5.18 -26.13
CA MET A 152 -3.00 -5.58 -27.24
C MET A 152 -2.61 -4.96 -28.60
N GLY A 153 -1.45 -4.30 -28.68
CA GLY A 153 -0.92 -3.72 -29.92
C GLY A 153 -0.97 -2.19 -29.97
N ALA A 154 -0.67 -1.63 -31.13
CA ALA A 154 -0.49 -0.17 -31.31
C ALA A 154 -1.75 0.67 -31.04
N GLN A 155 -2.94 0.06 -31.06
CA GLN A 155 -4.20 0.76 -30.76
C GLN A 155 -4.54 0.80 -29.25
N ASP A 156 -3.86 0.02 -28.41
CA ASP A 156 -3.96 0.09 -26.93
C ASP A 156 -2.89 1.04 -26.35
N SER A 157 -2.58 2.12 -27.07
CA SER A 157 -1.67 3.14 -26.58
C SER A 157 -2.41 4.04 -25.59
N GLY A 158 -2.03 4.04 -24.31
CA GLY A 158 -2.56 4.93 -23.27
C GLY A 158 -2.26 6.42 -23.46
N LEU A 159 -1.80 6.81 -24.66
CA LEU A 159 -1.39 8.16 -25.01
C LEU A 159 -2.61 9.06 -25.22
N MET A 160 -2.71 10.09 -24.38
CA MET A 160 -3.77 11.09 -24.42
C MET A 160 -3.19 12.50 -24.41
N LEU A 161 -3.95 13.46 -24.95
CA LEU A 161 -3.59 14.87 -24.99
C LEU A 161 -4.41 15.63 -23.96
N THR A 162 -3.73 16.35 -23.07
CA THR A 162 -4.35 17.20 -22.05
C THR A 162 -4.77 18.56 -22.61
N ARG A 163 -5.55 19.33 -21.84
CA ARG A 163 -5.98 20.69 -22.22
C ARG A 163 -4.82 21.63 -22.54
N ASP A 164 -3.72 21.50 -21.78
CA ASP A 164 -2.49 22.28 -21.90
C ASP A 164 -1.51 21.72 -22.95
N GLN A 165 -2.01 20.91 -23.90
CA GLN A 165 -1.28 20.36 -25.04
C GLN A 165 -0.12 19.43 -24.67
N ASN A 166 -0.16 18.83 -23.48
CA ASN A 166 0.82 17.82 -23.08
C ASN A 166 0.33 16.43 -23.42
N ILE A 167 1.23 15.58 -23.90
CA ILE A 167 0.96 14.16 -24.09
C ILE A 167 1.22 13.46 -22.75
N VAL A 168 0.31 12.58 -22.35
CA VAL A 168 0.42 11.75 -21.14
C VAL A 168 0.13 10.30 -21.49
N ASP A 169 0.92 9.39 -20.93
CA ASP A 169 0.73 7.95 -21.03
C ASP A 169 0.00 7.46 -19.77
N ILE A 170 -1.27 7.06 -19.95
CA ILE A 170 -2.17 6.67 -18.87
C ILE A 170 -2.47 5.17 -18.97
N GLU A 171 -2.11 4.45 -17.91
CA GLU A 171 -2.48 3.06 -17.68
C GLU A 171 -3.49 3.02 -16.52
N PHE A 172 -4.64 2.42 -16.77
CA PHE A 172 -5.69 2.29 -15.75
C PHE A 172 -6.47 0.99 -15.91
N GLN A 173 -7.06 0.54 -14.81
CA GLN A 173 -7.81 -0.69 -14.72
C GLN A 173 -9.24 -0.40 -14.26
N VAL A 174 -10.21 -0.94 -14.99
CA VAL A 174 -11.63 -0.91 -14.63
C VAL A 174 -11.99 -2.21 -13.92
N VAL A 175 -12.40 -2.10 -12.66
CA VAL A 175 -12.91 -3.23 -11.87
C VAL A 175 -14.44 -3.21 -11.91
N TRP A 176 -15.04 -4.27 -12.41
CA TRP A 176 -16.49 -4.35 -12.62
C TRP A 176 -17.04 -5.72 -12.25
N ASN A 177 -18.35 -5.79 -12.06
CA ASN A 177 -19.10 -7.01 -11.87
C ASN A 177 -20.45 -6.97 -12.60
N VAL A 178 -21.10 -8.12 -12.75
CA VAL A 178 -22.42 -8.21 -13.40
C VAL A 178 -23.49 -7.91 -12.35
N ALA A 179 -24.27 -6.86 -12.57
CA ALA A 179 -25.41 -6.51 -11.74
C ALA A 179 -26.69 -7.23 -12.19
N ASP A 180 -26.95 -7.29 -13.49
CA ASP A 180 -28.09 -7.97 -14.10
C ASP A 180 -27.62 -8.91 -15.21
N PRO A 181 -27.71 -10.24 -15.02
CA PRO A 181 -27.22 -11.22 -15.98
C PRO A 181 -28.06 -11.28 -17.26
N ALA A 182 -29.35 -10.92 -17.21
CA ALA A 182 -30.19 -10.92 -18.41
C ALA A 182 -29.78 -9.76 -19.33
N LYS A 183 -29.66 -8.56 -18.76
CA LYS A 183 -29.20 -7.38 -19.50
C LYS A 183 -27.79 -7.57 -20.07
N PHE A 184 -26.88 -8.14 -19.28
CA PHE A 184 -25.51 -8.41 -19.69
C PHE A 184 -25.40 -9.35 -20.89
N LEU A 185 -26.22 -10.41 -20.96
CA LEU A 185 -26.17 -11.39 -22.05
C LEU A 185 -26.86 -10.94 -23.34
N PHE A 186 -27.91 -10.11 -23.25
CA PHE A 186 -28.75 -9.79 -24.41
C PHE A 186 -28.54 -8.39 -24.99
N ASN A 187 -28.04 -7.44 -24.21
CA ASN A 187 -27.92 -6.05 -24.67
C ASN A 187 -26.53 -5.72 -25.25
N LEU A 188 -25.51 -6.51 -24.93
CA LEU A 188 -24.14 -6.29 -25.37
C LEU A 188 -23.62 -7.50 -26.14
N ALA A 189 -23.17 -7.29 -27.38
CA ALA A 189 -22.56 -8.34 -28.20
C ALA A 189 -21.13 -8.68 -27.73
N ASP A 190 -20.37 -7.67 -27.31
CA ASP A 190 -19.03 -7.81 -26.72
C ASP A 190 -18.93 -6.92 -25.47
N PRO A 191 -19.23 -7.44 -24.27
CA PRO A 191 -19.22 -6.66 -23.05
C PRO A 191 -17.84 -6.12 -22.69
N GLU A 192 -16.78 -6.93 -22.83
CA GLU A 192 -15.42 -6.51 -22.46
C GLU A 192 -14.89 -5.43 -23.41
N GLY A 193 -15.09 -5.59 -24.72
CA GLY A 193 -14.74 -4.58 -25.71
C GLY A 193 -15.53 -3.29 -25.54
N THR A 194 -16.82 -3.40 -25.18
CA THR A 194 -17.66 -2.21 -24.95
C THR A 194 -17.25 -1.45 -23.70
N ILE A 195 -17.02 -2.14 -22.57
CA ILE A 195 -16.53 -1.48 -21.34
C ILE A 195 -15.20 -0.78 -21.63
N ARG A 196 -14.27 -1.44 -22.33
CA ARG A 196 -12.99 -0.84 -22.74
C ARG A 196 -13.19 0.43 -23.56
N ALA A 197 -14.01 0.37 -24.62
CA ALA A 197 -14.24 1.52 -25.50
C ALA A 197 -14.91 2.69 -24.77
N VAL A 198 -15.89 2.41 -23.90
CA VAL A 198 -16.56 3.42 -23.08
C VAL A 198 -15.59 4.05 -22.09
N ALA A 199 -14.80 3.23 -21.39
CA ALA A 199 -13.84 3.71 -20.41
C ALA A 199 -12.70 4.52 -21.06
N GLU A 200 -12.19 4.08 -22.20
CA GLU A 200 -11.19 4.83 -22.96
C GLU A 200 -11.76 6.17 -23.45
N SER A 201 -12.97 6.17 -24.01
CA SER A 201 -13.62 7.39 -24.49
C SER A 201 -13.88 8.39 -23.36
N ALA A 202 -14.39 7.91 -22.21
CA ALA A 202 -14.66 8.75 -21.06
C ALA A 202 -13.37 9.30 -20.45
N MET A 203 -12.32 8.47 -20.32
CA MET A 203 -11.00 8.93 -19.88
C MET A 203 -10.46 9.99 -20.83
N ARG A 204 -10.53 9.77 -22.15
CA ARG A 204 -10.03 10.70 -23.16
C ARG A 204 -10.76 12.05 -23.10
N ASP A 205 -12.06 12.09 -22.82
CA ASP A 205 -12.82 13.34 -22.63
C ASP A 205 -12.38 14.08 -21.35
N ILE A 206 -12.25 13.37 -20.23
CA ILE A 206 -11.84 13.97 -18.95
C ILE A 206 -10.43 14.55 -19.06
N ILE A 207 -9.50 13.80 -19.67
CA ILE A 207 -8.10 14.22 -19.84
C ILE A 207 -8.00 15.41 -20.80
N ALA A 208 -8.76 15.43 -21.90
CA ALA A 208 -8.79 16.57 -22.82
C ALA A 208 -9.27 17.88 -22.16
N ARG A 209 -10.02 17.78 -21.06
CA ARG A 209 -10.50 18.92 -20.25
C ARG A 209 -9.67 19.17 -19.00
N SER A 210 -8.63 18.37 -18.75
CA SER A 210 -7.80 18.48 -17.55
C SER A 210 -6.41 18.98 -17.91
N GLU A 211 -5.76 19.67 -16.97
CA GLU A 211 -4.35 20.04 -17.07
C GLU A 211 -3.45 18.88 -16.62
N LEU A 212 -2.20 18.83 -17.07
CA LEU A 212 -1.29 17.73 -16.76
C LEU A 212 -0.95 17.66 -15.24
N ALA A 213 -0.62 18.79 -14.63
CA ALA A 213 -0.08 18.81 -13.26
C ALA A 213 -1.02 18.20 -12.18
N PRO A 214 -2.34 18.45 -12.20
CA PRO A 214 -3.29 17.79 -11.31
C PRO A 214 -3.37 16.27 -11.48
N ILE A 215 -3.30 15.79 -12.73
CA ILE A 215 -3.34 14.35 -13.08
C ILE A 215 -2.13 13.62 -12.47
N LEU A 216 -0.95 14.24 -12.50
CA LEU A 216 0.28 13.62 -12.01
C LEU A 216 0.29 13.45 -10.48
N ASN A 217 -0.28 14.40 -9.73
CA ASN A 217 -0.04 14.53 -8.29
C ASN A 217 -1.26 14.22 -7.39
N ARG A 218 -2.31 15.04 -7.43
CA ARG A 218 -3.29 15.13 -6.34
C ARG A 218 -4.69 14.68 -6.73
N ASP A 219 -5.04 14.78 -8.00
CA ASP A 219 -6.43 14.66 -8.44
C ASP A 219 -6.76 13.30 -9.06
N ARG A 220 -5.86 12.32 -8.97
CA ARG A 220 -6.11 10.93 -9.45
C ARG A 220 -7.38 10.32 -8.82
N GLY A 221 -7.62 10.59 -7.54
CA GLY A 221 -8.81 10.12 -6.84
C GLY A 221 -10.09 10.77 -7.38
N THR A 222 -10.07 12.09 -7.60
CA THR A 222 -11.21 12.85 -8.14
C THR A 222 -11.52 12.44 -9.58
N ILE A 223 -10.49 12.35 -10.42
CA ILE A 223 -10.60 11.91 -11.82
C ILE A 223 -11.11 10.46 -11.88
N GLY A 224 -10.67 9.60 -10.95
CA GLY A 224 -11.16 8.23 -10.86
C GLY A 224 -12.64 8.13 -10.52
N GLN A 225 -13.12 9.00 -9.63
CA GLN A 225 -14.54 9.05 -9.28
C GLN A 225 -15.37 9.60 -10.45
N GLU A 226 -14.91 10.67 -11.09
CA GLU A 226 -15.57 11.24 -12.28
C GLU A 226 -15.63 10.23 -13.42
N LEU A 227 -14.53 9.52 -13.68
CA LEU A 227 -14.49 8.47 -14.69
C LEU A 227 -15.43 7.31 -14.34
N LYS A 228 -15.49 6.90 -13.06
CA LYS A 228 -16.40 5.84 -12.61
C LYS A 228 -17.84 6.21 -12.92
N GLU A 229 -18.23 7.44 -12.59
CA GLU A 229 -19.57 7.96 -12.85
C GLU A 229 -19.86 8.07 -14.35
N ALA A 230 -18.92 8.60 -15.13
CA ALA A 230 -19.08 8.72 -16.59
C ALA A 230 -19.23 7.36 -17.27
N VAL A 231 -18.42 6.37 -16.89
CA VAL A 231 -18.49 5.00 -17.42
C VAL A 231 -19.79 4.33 -17.00
N GLN A 232 -20.17 4.41 -15.72
CA GLN A 232 -21.42 3.83 -15.23
C GLN A 232 -22.63 4.43 -15.96
N ASN A 233 -22.71 5.76 -16.07
CA ASN A 233 -23.81 6.44 -16.77
C ASN A 233 -23.92 6.02 -18.23
N THR A 234 -22.78 5.84 -18.90
CA THR A 234 -22.76 5.39 -20.31
C THR A 234 -23.20 3.94 -20.44
N LEU A 235 -22.71 3.04 -19.57
CA LEU A 235 -23.11 1.63 -19.54
C LEU A 235 -24.60 1.46 -19.17
N ASP A 236 -25.11 2.29 -18.27
CA ASP A 236 -26.54 2.32 -17.91
C ASP A 236 -27.40 2.75 -19.10
N SER A 237 -26.92 3.70 -19.93
CA SER A 237 -27.62 4.11 -21.15
C SER A 237 -27.73 3.00 -22.21
N TYR A 238 -26.83 2.02 -22.17
CA TYR A 238 -26.86 0.83 -23.00
C TYR A 238 -27.64 -0.32 -22.36
N ASP A 239 -28.21 -0.11 -21.17
CA ASP A 239 -28.81 -1.15 -20.35
C ASP A 239 -27.86 -2.36 -20.21
N ALA A 240 -26.57 -2.10 -19.98
CA ALA A 240 -25.51 -3.11 -19.99
C ALA A 240 -25.63 -4.18 -18.90
N GLY A 241 -26.33 -3.88 -17.79
CA GLY A 241 -26.39 -4.77 -16.63
C GLY A 241 -25.06 -4.92 -15.89
N ILE A 242 -24.13 -3.96 -16.08
CA ILE A 242 -22.78 -3.95 -15.50
C ILE A 242 -22.70 -2.90 -14.41
N SER A 243 -22.03 -3.24 -13.32
CA SER A 243 -21.73 -2.33 -12.22
C SER A 243 -20.22 -2.11 -12.13
N VAL A 244 -19.79 -0.86 -12.22
CA VAL A 244 -18.39 -0.46 -12.06
C VAL A 244 -18.11 -0.27 -10.56
N ILE A 245 -17.22 -1.08 -10.02
CA ILE A 245 -16.87 -1.06 -8.60
C ILE A 245 -15.89 0.08 -8.32
N ARG A 246 -14.75 0.07 -9.02
CA ARG A 246 -13.67 1.04 -8.87
C ARG A 246 -12.83 1.14 -10.14
N ILE A 247 -12.11 2.24 -10.26
CA ILE A 247 -11.06 2.44 -11.26
C ILE A 247 -9.74 2.63 -10.55
N ASN A 248 -8.75 1.87 -10.95
CA ASN A 248 -7.40 1.98 -10.44
C ASN A 248 -6.52 2.66 -11.49
N PHE A 249 -5.71 3.64 -11.10
CA PHE A 249 -4.70 4.24 -11.96
C PHE A 249 -3.36 3.58 -11.67
N ASP A 250 -2.80 2.91 -12.68
CA ASP A 250 -1.52 2.22 -12.56
C ASP A 250 -0.36 3.16 -12.93
N ARG A 251 -0.53 3.94 -14.01
CA ARG A 251 0.46 4.92 -14.47
C ARG A 251 -0.22 6.14 -15.08
N ALA A 252 0.37 7.31 -14.86
CA ALA A 252 0.04 8.53 -15.58
C ALA A 252 1.32 9.36 -15.61
N ASP A 253 2.17 9.13 -16.61
CA ASP A 253 3.48 9.77 -16.75
C ASP A 253 3.61 10.42 -18.13
N PRO A 254 4.43 11.48 -18.30
CA PRO A 254 4.78 11.97 -19.62
C PRO A 254 5.50 10.90 -20.46
N PRO A 255 5.45 10.97 -21.81
CA PRO A 255 6.20 10.08 -22.68
C PRO A 255 7.67 10.01 -22.31
N ARG A 256 8.24 8.81 -22.41
CA ARG A 256 9.64 8.55 -22.03
C ARG A 256 10.65 9.42 -22.78
N GLU A 257 10.28 9.92 -23.96
CA GLU A 257 11.10 10.79 -24.79
C GLU A 257 11.32 12.18 -24.18
N VAL A 258 10.39 12.67 -23.35
CA VAL A 258 10.40 14.04 -22.81
C VAL A 258 10.41 14.10 -21.27
N ILE A 259 10.32 12.94 -20.60
CA ILE A 259 10.20 12.86 -19.14
C ILE A 259 11.38 13.50 -18.40
N ASP A 260 12.59 13.41 -18.95
CA ASP A 260 13.80 13.96 -18.31
C ASP A 260 13.79 15.49 -18.32
N SER A 261 13.43 16.10 -19.46
CA SER A 261 13.26 17.56 -19.55
C SER A 261 12.13 18.06 -18.65
N PHE A 262 11.04 17.30 -18.52
CA PHE A 262 9.96 17.66 -17.60
C PHE A 262 10.42 17.61 -16.14
N ARG A 263 11.16 16.57 -15.76
CA ARG A 263 11.77 16.44 -14.43
C ARG A 263 12.75 17.56 -14.13
N GLU A 264 13.52 18.00 -15.12
CA GLU A 264 14.45 19.12 -14.98
C GLU A 264 13.70 20.44 -14.70
N VAL A 265 12.61 20.72 -15.43
CA VAL A 265 11.76 21.91 -15.18
C VAL A 265 11.14 21.84 -13.79
N GLN A 266 10.63 20.69 -13.36
CA GLN A 266 10.08 20.51 -12.02
C GLN A 266 11.14 20.69 -10.93
N ALA A 267 12.34 20.14 -11.12
CA ALA A 267 13.46 20.33 -10.21
C ALA A 267 13.86 21.81 -10.12
N ALA A 268 13.92 22.51 -11.24
CA ALA A 268 14.22 23.94 -11.27
C ALA A 268 13.14 24.80 -10.58
N GLN A 269 11.86 24.45 -10.75
CA GLN A 269 10.76 25.11 -10.03
C GLN A 269 10.83 24.88 -8.52
N GLN A 270 11.10 23.64 -8.10
CA GLN A 270 11.29 23.31 -6.69
C GLN A 270 12.48 24.03 -6.09
N GLU A 271 13.59 24.14 -6.83
CA GLU A 271 14.78 24.86 -6.39
C GLU A 271 14.52 26.37 -6.28
N ARG A 272 13.80 26.96 -7.25
CA ARG A 272 13.35 28.36 -7.15
C ARG A 272 12.52 28.58 -5.88
N ASP A 273 11.50 27.75 -5.67
CA ASP A 273 10.60 27.90 -4.52
C ASP A 273 11.35 27.68 -3.19
N ARG A 274 12.35 26.80 -3.18
CA ARG A 274 13.26 26.60 -2.05
C ARG A 274 14.09 27.85 -1.79
N LEU A 275 14.74 28.40 -2.81
CA LEU A 275 15.58 29.59 -2.69
C LEU A 275 14.76 30.80 -2.24
N GLU A 276 13.53 30.95 -2.73
CA GLU A 276 12.60 31.99 -2.29
C GLU A 276 12.27 31.84 -0.79
N LYS A 277 11.92 30.63 -0.35
CA LYS A 277 11.65 30.35 1.07
C LYS A 277 12.89 30.55 1.96
N GLU A 278 14.08 30.20 1.48
CA GLU A 278 15.34 30.43 2.19
C GLU A 278 15.64 31.94 2.30
N ALA A 279 15.40 32.71 1.23
CA ALA A 279 15.54 34.16 1.23
C ALA A 279 14.54 34.82 2.18
N ASP A 280 13.27 34.40 2.17
CA ASP A 280 12.24 34.87 3.10
C ASP A 280 12.61 34.53 4.55
N ALA A 281 13.09 33.32 4.81
CA ALA A 281 13.55 32.91 6.13
C ALA A 281 14.73 33.77 6.61
N TYR A 282 15.67 34.08 5.73
CA TYR A 282 16.80 34.97 6.03
C TYR A 282 16.33 36.39 6.33
N ALA A 283 15.48 36.97 5.48
CA ALA A 283 14.93 38.31 5.67
C ALA A 283 14.15 38.42 7.00
N ASN A 284 13.31 37.44 7.29
CA ASN A 284 12.56 37.36 8.55
C ASN A 284 13.50 37.22 9.76
N ARG A 285 14.57 36.42 9.66
CA ARG A 285 15.56 36.28 10.73
C ARG A 285 16.31 37.59 11.00
N VAL A 286 16.78 38.27 9.95
CA VAL A 286 17.49 39.56 10.08
C VAL A 286 16.56 40.63 10.66
N LEU A 287 15.33 40.72 10.18
CA LEU A 287 14.34 41.67 10.69
C LEU A 287 13.99 41.39 12.16
N ALA A 288 13.79 40.13 12.53
CA ALA A 288 13.53 39.73 13.91
C ALA A 288 14.73 40.03 14.83
N GLY A 289 15.96 39.74 14.36
CA GLY A 289 17.20 40.08 15.07
C GLY A 289 17.33 41.58 15.32
N ALA A 290 17.16 42.40 14.27
CA ALA A 290 17.22 43.86 14.40
C ALA A 290 16.15 44.43 15.35
N ARG A 291 14.94 43.86 15.36
CA ARG A 291 13.90 44.23 16.34
C ARG A 291 14.27 43.82 17.76
N GLY A 292 14.86 42.64 17.93
CA GLY A 292 15.39 42.16 19.21
C GLY A 292 16.47 43.08 19.75
N ASP A 293 17.45 43.43 18.92
CA ASP A 293 18.55 44.33 19.29
C ASP A 293 18.03 45.73 19.66
N ALA A 294 17.09 46.27 18.88
CA ALA A 294 16.47 47.56 19.18
C ALA A 294 15.69 47.54 20.50
N ALA A 295 14.90 46.49 20.76
CA ALA A 295 14.20 46.33 22.02
C ALA A 295 15.18 46.18 23.19
N GLN A 296 16.22 45.37 23.04
CA GLN A 296 17.26 45.20 24.06
C GLN A 296 17.97 46.51 24.37
N LEU A 297 18.25 47.35 23.36
CA LEU A 297 18.87 48.65 23.56
C LEU A 297 17.97 49.59 24.39
N VAL A 298 16.67 49.63 24.09
CA VAL A 298 15.69 50.43 24.84
C VAL A 298 15.59 49.94 26.28
N GLU A 299 15.43 48.64 26.49
CA GLU A 299 15.36 48.04 27.83
C GLU A 299 16.64 48.29 28.64
N ASN A 300 17.83 48.21 28.01
CA ASN A 300 19.09 48.53 28.66
C ASN A 300 19.18 50.02 29.06
N ALA A 301 18.67 50.93 28.21
CA ALA A 301 18.63 52.35 28.50
C ALA A 301 17.66 52.67 29.65
N GLU A 302 16.49 52.02 29.67
CA GLU A 302 15.52 52.12 30.77
C GLU A 302 16.09 51.56 32.07
N ALA A 303 16.75 50.40 32.03
CA ALA A 303 17.43 49.81 33.18
C ALA A 303 18.56 50.72 33.70
N TYR A 304 19.34 51.35 32.82
CA TYR A 304 20.37 52.31 33.21
C TYR A 304 19.75 53.56 33.87
N ARG A 305 18.71 54.13 33.25
CA ARG A 305 17.98 55.27 33.82
C ARG A 305 17.43 54.93 35.21
N ALA A 306 16.75 53.79 35.34
CA ALA A 306 16.20 53.34 36.60
C ALA A 306 17.29 53.16 37.66
N ARG A 307 18.43 52.57 37.29
CA ARG A 307 19.59 52.42 38.20
C ARG A 307 20.08 53.78 38.69
N VAL A 308 20.34 54.73 37.78
CA VAL A 308 20.87 56.06 38.14
C VAL A 308 19.89 56.83 39.03
N VAL A 309 18.58 56.79 38.71
CA VAL A 309 17.56 57.46 39.53
C VAL A 309 17.47 56.83 40.91
N ASN A 310 17.38 55.49 41.00
CA ASN A 310 17.28 54.80 42.28
C ASN A 310 18.55 54.97 43.14
N GLU A 311 19.73 54.99 42.52
CA GLU A 311 20.98 55.24 43.22
C GLU A 311 21.04 56.68 43.77
N ALA A 312 20.68 57.68 42.96
CA ALA A 312 20.60 59.06 43.41
C ALA A 312 19.56 59.28 44.51
N GLU A 313 18.38 58.65 44.41
CA GLU A 313 17.33 58.69 45.45
C GLU A 313 17.78 57.98 46.72
N GLY A 314 18.47 56.85 46.59
CA GLY A 314 19.07 56.11 47.71
C GLY A 314 20.15 56.92 48.43
N GLU A 315 21.05 57.55 47.68
CA GLU A 315 22.07 58.44 48.22
C GLU A 315 21.47 59.67 48.90
N ALA A 316 20.49 60.31 48.27
CA ALA A 316 19.79 61.46 48.85
C ALA A 316 19.02 61.08 50.13
N SER A 317 18.37 59.91 50.15
CA SER A 317 17.68 59.39 51.32
C SER A 317 18.66 59.07 52.44
N ARG A 318 19.80 58.44 52.12
CA ARG A 318 20.89 58.20 53.06
C ARG A 318 21.44 59.52 53.63
N PHE A 319 21.68 60.51 52.79
CA PHE A 319 22.16 61.83 53.21
C PHE A 319 21.18 62.52 54.16
N LYS A 320 19.87 62.53 53.82
CA LYS A 320 18.82 63.08 54.69
C LYS A 320 18.79 62.41 56.06
N ALA A 321 18.82 61.07 56.08
CA ALA A 321 18.85 60.32 57.34
C ALA A 321 20.07 60.66 58.21
N VAL A 322 21.26 60.82 57.61
CA VAL A 322 22.47 61.25 58.33
C VAL A 322 22.35 62.70 58.80
N TYR A 323 21.81 63.59 57.98
CA TYR A 323 21.62 65.00 58.32
C TYR A 323 20.66 65.18 59.51
N ASP A 324 19.54 64.46 59.53
CA ASP A 324 18.55 64.54 60.61
C ASP A 324 19.15 64.12 61.96
N GLU A 325 20.04 63.12 61.98
CA GLU A 325 20.77 62.73 63.19
C GLU A 325 21.89 63.71 63.55
N TYR A 326 22.58 64.28 62.55
CA TYR A 326 23.59 65.30 62.77
C TYR A 326 23.02 66.56 63.43
N VAL A 327 21.81 66.99 63.04
CA VAL A 327 21.12 68.14 63.66
C VAL A 327 20.83 67.89 65.14
N LYS A 328 20.48 66.66 65.53
CA LYS A 328 20.23 66.30 66.94
C LYS A 328 21.50 66.28 67.78
N ALA A 329 22.61 65.75 67.23
CA ALA A 329 23.86 65.59 67.96
C ALA A 329 25.11 65.75 67.05
N PRO A 330 25.65 66.98 66.91
CA PRO A 330 26.68 67.28 65.92
C PRO A 330 28.05 66.61 66.18
N GLU A 331 28.54 66.63 67.43
CA GLU A 331 29.90 66.17 67.75
C GLU A 331 30.06 64.65 67.64
N VAL A 332 29.08 63.89 68.15
CA VAL A 332 29.10 62.42 68.13
C VAL A 332 28.95 61.88 66.71
N THR A 333 28.10 62.49 65.90
CA THR A 333 27.87 62.07 64.50
C THR A 333 29.11 62.32 63.65
N ARG A 334 29.77 63.47 63.82
CA ARG A 334 31.00 63.80 63.08
C ARG A 334 32.16 62.87 63.45
N ARG A 335 32.32 62.56 64.75
CA ARG A 335 33.35 61.63 65.23
C ARG A 335 33.09 60.19 64.78
N ARG A 336 31.82 59.74 64.77
CA ARG A 336 31.44 58.42 64.23
C ARG A 336 31.78 58.32 62.74
N MET A 337 31.35 59.28 61.91
CA MET A 337 31.65 59.27 60.47
C MET A 337 33.15 59.25 60.19
N TYR A 338 33.95 60.00 60.95
CA TYR A 338 35.40 59.97 60.83
C TYR A 338 35.98 58.59 61.16
N LEU A 339 35.57 57.99 62.27
CA LEU A 339 36.03 56.67 62.68
C LEU A 339 35.61 55.57 61.70
N GLU A 340 34.37 55.58 61.20
CA GLU A 340 33.89 54.62 60.19
C GLU A 340 34.60 54.77 58.84
N THR A 341 34.84 56.02 58.41
CA THR A 341 35.58 56.29 57.17
C THR A 341 37.03 55.85 57.31
N MET A 342 37.67 56.16 58.45
CA MET A 342 39.02 55.70 58.75
C MET A 342 39.07 54.19 58.91
N GLU A 343 38.07 53.54 59.50
CA GLU A 343 37.98 52.08 59.59
C GLU A 343 37.92 51.46 58.19
N LYS A 344 37.07 51.97 57.30
CA LYS A 344 36.95 51.47 55.92
C LYS A 344 38.23 51.68 55.11
N VAL A 345 38.78 52.89 55.12
CA VAL A 345 40.01 53.22 54.38
C VAL A 345 41.21 52.49 54.97
N LEU A 346 41.32 52.45 56.30
CA LEU A 346 42.41 51.73 56.96
C LEU A 346 42.23 50.21 56.80
N GLY A 347 41.00 49.68 56.73
CA GLY A 347 40.73 48.25 56.54
C GLY A 347 41.33 47.69 55.25
N ASP A 348 41.34 48.48 54.18
CA ASP A 348 41.84 48.07 52.86
C ASP A 348 43.35 48.34 52.66
N VAL A 349 44.04 48.98 53.61
CA VAL A 349 45.50 49.20 53.54
C VAL A 349 46.26 48.23 54.43
N ASN A 350 47.39 47.74 53.95
CA ASN A 350 48.30 46.91 54.74
C ASN A 350 48.94 47.75 55.84
N LYS A 351 48.54 47.51 57.09
CA LYS A 351 49.04 48.24 58.27
C LYS A 351 50.27 47.53 58.84
N VAL A 352 51.30 48.31 59.15
CA VAL A 352 52.44 47.86 59.97
C VAL A 352 52.41 48.69 61.26
N ILE A 353 52.17 48.03 62.39
CA ILE A 353 52.12 48.66 63.71
C ILE A 353 53.46 48.36 64.40
N LEU A 354 54.19 49.42 64.77
CA LEU A 354 55.44 49.33 65.51
C LEU A 354 55.11 49.52 67.00
N ASP A 355 55.34 48.47 67.79
CA ASP A 355 55.12 48.49 69.23
C ASP A 355 56.41 48.95 69.93
N ASP A 356 56.26 50.01 70.73
CA ASP A 356 57.26 50.66 71.59
C ASP A 356 58.50 51.31 70.93
N VAL A 357 58.47 52.65 70.86
CA VAL A 357 59.68 53.48 70.73
C VAL A 357 59.66 54.53 71.83
N THR A 358 59.83 54.08 73.07
CA THR A 358 60.24 54.94 74.18
C THR A 358 61.59 54.49 74.74
N GLY A 359 62.69 54.98 74.14
CA GLY A 359 64.03 54.82 74.69
C GLY A 359 65.14 54.86 73.63
N GLU A 360 66.14 55.69 73.84
CA GLU A 360 67.35 55.80 73.02
C GLU A 360 68.08 54.44 72.91
N THR A 361 68.67 54.17 71.74
CA THR A 361 69.44 52.96 71.32
C THR A 361 68.66 51.68 70.96
N GLY A 362 68.28 51.57 69.68
CA GLY A 362 67.89 50.32 69.04
C GLY A 362 67.28 50.54 67.65
N GLY A 363 68.11 50.74 66.63
CA GLY A 363 67.65 50.97 65.25
C GLY A 363 66.96 49.73 64.66
N VAL A 364 65.64 49.77 64.54
CA VAL A 364 64.90 48.79 63.73
C VAL A 364 64.98 49.24 62.27
N VAL A 365 65.65 48.46 61.43
CA VAL A 365 65.75 48.70 59.99
C VAL A 365 64.46 48.16 59.34
N PRO A 366 63.63 48.98 58.68
CA PRO A 366 62.45 48.49 57.98
C PRO A 366 62.88 47.53 56.87
N TYR A 367 62.65 46.23 57.05
CA TYR A 367 62.84 45.26 55.96
C TYR A 367 61.60 45.33 55.07
N LEU A 368 61.77 45.94 53.89
CA LEU A 368 60.79 45.91 52.82
C LEU A 368 61.14 44.74 51.89
N PRO A 369 60.54 43.55 52.03
CA PRO A 369 60.74 42.47 51.08
C PRO A 369 60.15 42.87 49.73
N LEU A 370 61.01 43.33 48.81
CA LEU A 370 60.65 43.67 47.43
C LEU A 370 60.08 42.45 46.68
N ASP A 371 60.33 41.24 47.17
CA ASP A 371 59.90 39.97 46.62
C ASP A 371 58.37 39.77 46.70
N GLN A 372 57.70 40.43 47.66
CA GLN A 372 56.26 40.27 47.93
C GLN A 372 55.40 41.41 47.35
N LEU A 373 56.02 42.48 46.83
CA LEU A 373 55.32 43.57 46.15
C LEU A 373 55.00 43.26 44.68
N ARG A 374 55.42 42.09 44.18
CA ARG A 374 55.02 41.60 42.86
C ARG A 374 53.68 40.91 43.04
N PRO A 375 52.56 41.46 42.52
CA PRO A 375 51.27 40.79 42.62
C PRO A 375 51.41 39.46 41.89
N THR A 376 51.18 38.36 42.60
CA THR A 376 50.99 37.05 41.98
C THR A 376 49.94 37.24 40.89
N GLY A 377 50.38 37.05 39.64
CA GLY A 377 49.57 37.30 38.46
C GLY A 377 48.20 36.66 38.59
N THR A 378 47.21 37.40 38.08
CA THR A 378 45.93 36.90 37.59
C THR A 378 45.98 35.39 37.33
N ALA A 379 45.32 34.63 38.21
CA ALA A 379 44.96 33.25 37.94
C ALA A 379 44.08 33.26 36.68
N GLN A 380 44.70 32.93 35.55
CA GLN A 380 44.03 32.66 34.30
C GLN A 380 43.16 31.43 34.51
N LYS A 381 41.85 31.65 34.64
CA LYS A 381 40.84 30.60 34.65
C LYS A 381 40.84 29.99 33.25
N ALA A 382 41.58 28.90 33.08
CA ALA A 382 41.51 28.06 31.90
C ALA A 382 40.09 27.47 31.82
N GLY A 383 39.29 27.97 30.88
CA GLY A 383 38.10 27.28 30.40
C GLY A 383 38.55 26.17 29.45
N GLY A 384 38.37 24.93 29.88
CA GLY A 384 38.39 23.76 29.02
C GLY A 384 37.07 23.65 28.23
N ASN A 385 37.18 22.99 27.08
CA ASN A 385 36.13 22.64 26.11
C ASN A 385 34.74 22.35 26.68
#